data_AF-A0A516H8H1-F1
#
_entry.id   AF-A0A516H8H1-F1
#
_cell.length_a   1.000
_cell.length_b   1.000
_cell.length_c   1.000
_cell.angle_alpha   90.00
_cell.angle_beta   90.00
_cell.angle_gamma   90.00
#
_symmetry.space_group_name_H-M   'P 1'
#
loop_
_entity.id
_entity.type
_entity.pdbx_description
1 polymer ?
#
loop_
_entity_poly.entity_id
_entity_poly.type
_entity_poly.pdbx_seq_one_letter_code
_entity_poly.pdbx_strand_id
1 'polypeptide(L)'
;MTQKTIRELITEMNHRNVSLEEIELARAYEKSLIPDDTEIPDQDSIYEVFSLIEGNVLIQFCAPFTGGNDVQIPKGIRLRVLEHCDEKPLVIACSPIDSEEHSDMFVDKKDLNNDLYAGYYLTIPTLSFIRNTKKIS
;
A
#
# COMPACT_ATOMS: atom_id res chain seq x y z
N MET A 1 4.85 24.72 13.53
CA MET A 1 3.80 24.16 12.67
C MET A 1 4.05 22.67 12.57
N THR A 2 3.09 21.84 12.98
CA THR A 2 3.19 20.39 12.82
C THR A 2 3.10 20.09 11.32
N GLN A 3 4.10 19.40 10.76
CA GLN A 3 4.04 19.00 9.35
C GLN A 3 2.99 17.88 9.20
N LYS A 4 2.10 18.02 8.20
CA LYS A 4 0.99 17.10 7.96
C LYS A 4 1.43 15.94 7.05
N THR A 5 0.79 14.80 7.24
CA THR A 5 0.90 13.61 6.38
C THR A 5 -0.05 13.70 5.18
N ILE A 6 0.22 12.92 4.14
CA ILE A 6 -0.66 12.80 2.97
C ILE A 6 -2.03 12.28 3.39
N ARG A 7 -2.08 11.33 4.34
CA ARG A 7 -3.34 10.76 4.86
C ARG A 7 -4.21 11.81 5.55
N GLU A 8 -3.60 12.69 6.35
CA GLU A 8 -4.31 13.81 6.97
C GLU A 8 -4.84 14.78 5.91
N LEU A 9 -4.05 15.09 4.89
CA LEU A 9 -4.48 15.94 3.79
C LEU A 9 -5.64 15.33 2.99
N ILE A 10 -5.60 14.04 2.66
CA ILE A 10 -6.70 13.34 1.97
C ILE A 10 -7.98 13.41 2.81
N THR A 11 -7.88 13.26 4.13
CA THR A 11 -9.04 13.39 5.02
C THR A 11 -9.63 14.81 4.96
N GLU A 12 -8.78 15.83 4.91
CA GLU A 12 -9.18 17.24 4.79
C GLU A 12 -9.76 17.60 3.42
N MET A 13 -9.40 16.88 2.34
CA MET A 13 -9.97 17.10 1.00
C MET A 13 -11.49 16.94 0.97
N ASN A 14 -12.07 16.18 1.91
CA ASN A 14 -13.52 16.06 2.06
C ASN A 14 -14.20 17.35 2.56
N HIS A 15 -13.43 18.28 3.12
CA HIS A 15 -13.94 19.49 3.78
C HIS A 15 -13.38 20.78 3.20
N ARG A 16 -12.24 20.73 2.49
CA ARG A 16 -11.61 21.88 1.86
C ARG A 16 -10.79 21.48 0.63
N ASN A 17 -10.45 22.46 -0.19
CA ASN A 17 -9.43 22.26 -1.20
C ASN A 17 -8.04 22.20 -0.54
N VAL A 18 -7.29 21.15 -0.85
CA VAL A 18 -5.87 21.00 -0.51
C VAL A 18 -5.05 21.35 -1.73
N SER A 19 -4.06 22.23 -1.58
CA SER A 19 -3.22 22.64 -2.71
C SER A 19 -2.20 21.54 -3.07
N LEU A 20 -1.71 21.58 -4.31
CA LEU A 20 -0.61 20.70 -4.73
C LEU A 20 0.65 20.94 -3.88
N GLU A 21 0.92 22.20 -3.50
CA GLU A 21 2.05 22.54 -2.63
C GLU A 21 1.95 21.87 -1.25
N GLU A 22 0.76 21.83 -0.65
CA GLU A 22 0.55 21.12 0.62
C GLU A 22 0.83 19.62 0.47
N ILE A 23 0.40 19.01 -0.63
CA ILE A 23 0.63 17.59 -0.93
C ILE A 23 2.13 17.32 -1.11
N GLU A 24 2.86 18.18 -1.84
CA GLU A 24 4.29 18.04 -2.05
C GLU A 24 5.09 18.23 -0.75
N LEU A 25 4.69 19.18 0.10
CA LEU A 25 5.29 19.35 1.43
C LEU A 25 5.06 18.12 2.32
N ALA A 26 3.86 17.54 2.30
CA ALA A 26 3.57 16.31 3.03
C ALA A 26 4.37 15.11 2.50
N ARG A 27 4.51 14.98 1.17
CA ARG A 27 5.36 13.96 0.53
C ARG A 27 6.82 14.11 0.94
N ALA A 28 7.36 15.32 0.87
CA ALA A 28 8.74 15.62 1.24
C ALA A 28 8.98 15.31 2.73
N TYR A 29 8.04 15.69 3.59
CA TYR A 29 8.08 15.36 5.01
C TYR A 29 8.13 13.86 5.25
N GLU A 30 7.18 13.09 4.71
CA GLU A 30 7.13 11.63 4.90
C GLU A 30 8.37 10.94 4.31
N LYS A 31 8.85 11.37 3.15
CA LYS A 31 10.09 10.85 2.55
C LYS A 31 11.31 11.13 3.44
N SER A 32 11.32 12.26 4.15
CA SER A 32 12.40 12.58 5.10
C SER A 32 12.42 11.68 6.33
N LEU A 33 11.30 11.02 6.66
CA LEU A 33 11.21 10.06 7.77
C LEU A 33 11.77 8.67 7.41
N ILE A 34 11.93 8.37 6.12
CA ILE A 34 12.57 7.15 5.66
C ILE A 34 14.09 7.37 5.73
N PRO A 35 14.87 6.57 6.48
CA PRO A 35 16.33 6.68 6.51
C PRO A 35 16.96 6.54 5.12
N ASP A 36 18.06 7.24 4.85
CA ASP A 36 18.71 7.20 3.52
C ASP A 36 19.41 5.87 3.23
N ASP A 37 19.71 5.08 4.27
CA ASP A 37 20.25 3.73 4.19
C ASP A 37 19.15 2.64 4.13
N THR A 38 17.89 3.05 3.98
CA THR A 38 16.77 2.11 3.85
C THR A 38 16.88 1.34 2.54
N GLU A 39 17.06 0.02 2.63
CA GLU A 39 17.02 -0.88 1.48
C GLU A 39 15.57 -0.98 0.97
N ILE A 40 15.33 -0.42 -0.21
CA ILE A 40 14.03 -0.52 -0.88
C ILE A 40 13.92 -1.90 -1.54
N PRO A 41 12.82 -2.65 -1.30
CA PRO A 41 12.62 -3.96 -1.90
C PRO A 41 12.64 -3.94 -3.42
N ASP A 42 13.42 -4.81 -4.06
CA ASP A 42 13.40 -4.94 -5.52
C ASP A 42 12.05 -5.45 -6.02
N GLN A 43 11.69 -5.06 -7.24
CA GLN A 43 10.58 -5.66 -7.97
C GLN A 43 10.71 -7.19 -8.00
N ASP A 44 9.56 -7.88 -7.91
CA ASP A 44 9.42 -9.34 -7.96
C ASP A 44 10.06 -10.11 -6.79
N SER A 45 10.77 -9.43 -5.89
CA SER A 45 11.24 -10.03 -4.63
C SER A 45 10.07 -10.50 -3.78
N ILE A 46 10.26 -11.62 -3.07
CA ILE A 46 9.22 -12.22 -2.25
C ILE A 46 9.56 -12.02 -0.79
N TYR A 47 8.58 -11.52 -0.04
CA TYR A 47 8.67 -11.26 1.39
C TYR A 47 7.61 -12.03 2.15
N GLU A 48 7.93 -12.50 3.35
CA GLU A 48 6.96 -13.05 4.29
C GLU A 48 6.67 -12.04 5.40
N VAL A 49 5.39 -11.81 5.68
CA VAL A 49 4.92 -10.97 6.79
C VAL A 49 5.14 -11.71 8.11
N PHE A 50 5.95 -11.17 9.02
CA PHE A 50 6.25 -11.82 10.30
C PHE A 50 5.49 -11.24 11.51
N SER A 51 4.85 -10.09 11.32
CA SER A 51 3.98 -9.39 12.30
C SER A 51 2.79 -8.77 11.58
N LEU A 52 1.70 -8.50 12.29
CA LEU A 52 0.51 -7.86 11.72
C LEU A 52 0.88 -6.48 11.13
N ILE A 53 0.45 -6.21 9.89
CA ILE A 53 0.72 -4.95 9.18
C ILE A 53 -0.58 -4.25 8.82
N GLU A 54 -0.65 -2.94 9.03
CA GLU A 54 -1.70 -2.10 8.44
C GLU A 54 -1.31 -1.68 7.02
N GLY A 55 -2.24 -1.86 6.09
CA GLY A 55 -2.07 -1.49 4.68
C GLY A 55 -3.40 -1.10 4.07
N ASN A 56 -3.41 -0.97 2.75
CA ASN A 56 -4.60 -0.68 1.96
C ASN A 56 -4.75 -1.74 0.88
N VAL A 57 -5.95 -2.25 0.69
CA VAL A 57 -6.30 -3.03 -0.50
C VAL A 57 -6.72 -2.07 -1.60
N LEU A 58 -6.22 -2.28 -2.81
CA LEU A 58 -6.65 -1.60 -4.02
C LEU A 58 -7.27 -2.65 -4.93
N ILE A 59 -8.57 -2.51 -5.15
CA ILE A 59 -9.39 -3.40 -5.96
C ILE A 59 -9.35 -2.88 -7.39
N GLN A 60 -8.95 -3.76 -8.31
CA GLN A 60 -8.91 -3.48 -9.73
C GLN A 60 -10.23 -3.94 -10.36
N PHE A 61 -10.86 -3.03 -11.09
CA PHE A 61 -12.00 -3.35 -11.95
C PHE A 61 -11.64 -3.08 -13.40
N CYS A 62 -12.28 -3.77 -14.33
CA CYS A 62 -12.30 -3.46 -15.77
C CYS A 62 -13.13 -2.19 -16.07
N ALA A 63 -12.94 -1.14 -15.28
CA ALA A 63 -13.65 0.14 -15.29
C ALA A 63 -12.72 1.24 -14.73
N PRO A 64 -12.96 2.54 -14.97
CA PRO A 64 -12.09 3.63 -14.51
C PRO A 64 -12.19 3.91 -13.00
N PHE A 65 -12.60 2.93 -12.20
CA PHE A 65 -12.75 3.03 -10.76
C PHE A 65 -11.88 1.98 -10.07
N THR A 66 -11.02 2.42 -9.16
CA THR A 66 -10.33 1.56 -8.21
C THR A 66 -11.01 1.70 -6.86
N GLY A 67 -11.61 0.63 -6.37
CA GLY A 67 -12.05 0.57 -4.98
C GLY A 67 -10.85 0.40 -4.05
N GLY A 68 -10.99 0.74 -2.77
CA GLY A 68 -9.95 0.42 -1.81
C GLY A 68 -10.39 0.69 -0.38
N ASN A 69 -9.79 -0.05 0.55
CA ASN A 69 -10.08 0.04 1.97
C ASN A 69 -8.81 -0.20 2.79
N ASP A 70 -8.76 0.32 4.00
CA ASP A 70 -7.73 -0.08 4.97
C ASP A 70 -7.92 -1.57 5.33
N VAL A 71 -6.82 -2.31 5.39
CA VAL A 71 -6.82 -3.74 5.73
C VAL A 71 -5.70 -4.07 6.71
N GLN A 72 -5.90 -5.15 7.46
CA GLN A 72 -4.86 -5.76 8.27
C GLN A 72 -4.31 -7.00 7.56
N ILE A 73 -2.99 -7.03 7.37
CA ILE A 73 -2.27 -8.10 6.68
C ILE A 73 -1.66 -9.01 7.75
N PRO A 74 -2.16 -10.23 7.92
CA PRO A 74 -1.72 -11.10 8.99
C PRO A 74 -0.33 -11.69 8.74
N LYS A 75 0.28 -12.17 9.82
CA LYS A 75 1.51 -12.95 9.79
C LYS A 75 1.35 -14.19 8.91
N GLY A 76 2.41 -14.52 8.17
CA GLY A 76 2.52 -15.70 7.30
C GLY A 76 2.14 -15.43 5.84
N ILE A 77 1.55 -14.28 5.54
CA ILE A 77 1.25 -13.89 4.16
C ILE A 77 2.56 -13.65 3.41
N ARG A 78 2.66 -14.25 2.21
CA ARG A 78 3.77 -14.03 1.29
C ARG A 78 3.37 -12.99 0.26
N LEU A 79 4.21 -11.98 0.08
CA LEU A 79 3.98 -10.83 -0.76
C LEU A 79 5.06 -10.75 -1.83
N ARG A 80 4.66 -10.61 -3.10
CA ARG A 80 5.55 -10.25 -4.20
C ARG A 80 5.51 -8.74 -4.38
N VAL A 81 6.66 -8.10 -4.39
CA VAL A 81 6.80 -6.65 -4.63
C VAL A 81 6.46 -6.34 -6.08
N LEU A 82 5.58 -5.36 -6.29
CA LEU A 82 5.25 -4.83 -7.61
C LEU A 82 6.21 -3.69 -7.99
N GLU A 83 6.23 -3.34 -9.27
CA GLU A 83 7.04 -2.23 -9.78
C GLU A 83 6.71 -0.91 -9.05
N HIS A 84 7.74 -0.15 -8.72
CA HIS A 84 7.65 1.19 -8.16
C HIS A 84 8.59 2.11 -8.94
N CYS A 85 8.12 3.30 -9.30
CA CYS A 85 8.88 4.24 -10.12
C CYS A 85 9.77 5.20 -9.31
N ASP A 86 9.50 5.33 -8.02
CA ASP A 86 10.22 6.24 -7.12
C ASP A 86 11.42 5.53 -6.48
N GLU A 87 12.60 6.15 -6.48
CA GLU A 87 13.78 5.63 -5.75
C GLU A 87 13.54 5.47 -4.25
N LYS A 88 12.64 6.29 -3.69
CA LYS A 88 12.28 6.30 -2.26
C LYS A 88 10.76 6.34 -2.14
N PRO A 89 10.07 5.21 -2.41
CA PRO A 89 8.62 5.17 -2.43
C PRO A 89 8.09 5.33 -1.00
N LEU A 90 6.95 6.02 -0.85
CA LEU A 90 6.26 6.14 0.46
C LEU A 90 5.47 4.88 0.81
N VAL A 91 5.03 4.15 -0.22
CA VAL A 91 4.30 2.89 -0.10
C VAL A 91 4.92 1.84 -1.02
N ILE A 92 4.96 0.61 -0.54
CA ILE A 92 5.31 -0.57 -1.32
C ILE A 92 4.01 -1.20 -1.81
N ALA A 93 3.86 -1.26 -3.13
CA ALA A 93 2.80 -2.03 -3.76
C ALA A 93 3.23 -3.50 -3.84
N CYS A 94 2.34 -4.42 -3.47
CA CYS A 94 2.62 -5.84 -3.45
C CYS A 94 1.38 -6.67 -3.75
N SER A 95 1.59 -7.86 -4.32
CA SER A 95 0.53 -8.85 -4.56
C SER A 95 0.75 -10.06 -3.64
N PRO A 96 -0.29 -10.58 -2.97
CA PRO A 96 -0.16 -11.86 -2.26
C PRO A 96 0.18 -12.98 -3.26
N ILE A 97 1.12 -13.86 -2.91
CA ILE A 97 1.51 -15.00 -3.78
C ILE A 97 0.32 -15.94 -4.02
N ASP A 98 -0.45 -16.20 -2.97
CA ASP A 98 -1.66 -17.04 -2.99
C ASP A 98 -2.90 -16.12 -3.00
N SER A 99 -2.99 -15.23 -3.99
CA SER A 99 -3.98 -14.14 -4.02
C SER A 99 -5.42 -14.63 -4.08
N GLU A 100 -5.69 -15.73 -4.78
CA GLU A 100 -7.02 -16.36 -4.86
C GLU A 100 -7.46 -16.89 -3.50
N GLU A 101 -6.59 -17.59 -2.79
CA GLU A 101 -6.88 -18.18 -1.46
C GLU A 101 -7.11 -17.10 -0.39
N HIS A 102 -6.43 -15.96 -0.51
CA HIS A 102 -6.54 -14.86 0.44
C HIS A 102 -7.53 -13.77 0.03
N SER A 103 -8.15 -13.88 -1.15
CA SER A 103 -9.00 -12.82 -1.71
C SER A 103 -10.15 -12.43 -0.77
N ASP A 104 -10.83 -13.42 -0.18
CA ASP A 104 -11.90 -13.24 0.81
C ASP A 104 -11.44 -12.55 2.12
N MET A 105 -10.13 -12.48 2.39
CA MET A 105 -9.59 -11.78 3.57
C MET A 105 -9.45 -10.28 3.35
N PHE A 106 -9.26 -9.85 2.11
CA PHE A 106 -8.92 -8.47 1.78
C PHE A 106 -10.00 -7.77 0.96
N VAL A 107 -10.84 -8.52 0.25
CA VAL A 107 -11.84 -7.98 -0.68
C VAL A 107 -13.23 -8.39 -0.23
N ASP A 108 -14.15 -7.44 -0.17
CA ASP A 108 -15.54 -7.72 0.16
C ASP A 108 -16.15 -8.68 -0.87
N LYS A 109 -17.00 -9.62 -0.41
CA LYS A 109 -17.71 -10.54 -1.32
C LYS A 109 -18.50 -9.85 -2.42
N LYS A 110 -19.00 -8.64 -2.19
CA LYS A 110 -19.72 -7.86 -3.21
C LYS A 110 -18.82 -7.50 -4.40
N ASP A 111 -17.55 -7.25 -4.14
CA ASP A 111 -16.56 -6.84 -5.13
C ASP A 111 -15.99 -8.08 -5.83
N LEU A 112 -15.75 -9.17 -5.09
CA LEU A 112 -15.32 -10.46 -5.65
C LEU A 112 -16.34 -11.07 -6.62
N ASN A 113 -17.64 -10.88 -6.36
CA ASN A 113 -18.71 -11.38 -7.23
C ASN A 113 -19.09 -10.41 -8.37
N ASN A 114 -18.34 -9.33 -8.55
CA ASN A 114 -18.57 -8.38 -9.63
C ASN A 114 -17.94 -8.91 -10.93
N ASP A 115 -18.70 -8.99 -12.02
CA ASP A 115 -18.21 -9.46 -13.32
C ASP A 115 -17.05 -8.63 -13.89
N LEU A 116 -16.86 -7.39 -13.39
CA LEU A 116 -15.76 -6.50 -13.77
C LEU A 116 -14.55 -6.63 -12.86
N TYR A 117 -14.56 -7.49 -11.84
CA TYR A 117 -13.42 -7.69 -10.95
C TYR A 117 -12.21 -8.23 -11.72
N ALA A 118 -11.08 -7.55 -11.58
CA ALA A 118 -9.83 -7.86 -12.29
C ALA A 118 -8.68 -8.24 -11.35
N GLY A 119 -8.94 -8.30 -10.04
CA GLY A 119 -7.94 -8.61 -9.01
C GLY A 119 -7.79 -7.52 -7.98
N TYR A 120 -6.72 -7.63 -7.19
CA TYR A 120 -6.36 -6.66 -6.17
C TYR A 120 -4.86 -6.68 -5.92
N TYR A 121 -4.37 -5.62 -5.32
CA TYR A 121 -3.04 -5.56 -4.74
C TYR A 121 -3.09 -4.79 -3.42
N LEU A 122 -2.05 -4.93 -2.62
CA LEU A 122 -1.90 -4.29 -1.34
C LEU A 122 -0.90 -3.14 -1.47
N THR A 123 -1.15 -2.04 -0.77
CA THR A 123 -0.16 -0.97 -0.57
C THR A 123 0.14 -0.84 0.91
N ILE A 124 1.42 -0.86 1.26
CA ILE A 124 1.89 -0.86 2.64
C ILE A 124 2.89 0.30 2.80
N PRO A 125 2.80 1.15 3.84
CA PRO A 125 3.81 2.17 4.08
C PRO A 125 5.22 1.57 4.12
N THR A 126 6.18 2.17 3.43
CA THR A 126 7.52 1.58 3.24
C THR A 126 8.21 1.19 4.54
N LEU A 127 8.16 2.06 5.55
CA LEU A 127 8.71 1.73 6.87
C LEU A 127 7.97 0.58 7.57
N SER A 128 6.66 0.47 7.37
CA SER A 128 5.87 -0.64 7.92
C SER A 128 6.23 -1.94 7.22
N PHE A 129 6.38 -1.93 5.89
CA PHE A 129 6.80 -3.09 5.12
C PHE A 129 8.16 -3.60 5.61
N ILE A 130 9.17 -2.73 5.66
CA ILE A 130 10.55 -3.11 6.00
C ILE A 130 10.67 -3.62 7.44
N ARG A 131 9.90 -3.05 8.37
CA ARG A 131 9.96 -3.44 9.79
C ARG A 131 9.20 -4.73 10.11
N ASN A 132 8.33 -5.20 9.23
CA ASN A 132 7.39 -6.28 9.53
C ASN A 132 7.42 -7.42 8.50
N THR A 133 8.34 -7.36 7.53
CA THR A 133 8.50 -8.39 6.51
C THR A 133 9.95 -8.84 6.37
N LYS A 134 10.14 -10.08 5.92
CA LYS A 134 11.46 -10.66 5.69
C LYS A 134 11.55 -11.19 4.26
N LYS A 135 12.60 -10.81 3.52
CA LYS A 135 12.88 -11.35 2.18
C LYS A 135 13.13 -12.86 2.28
N ILE A 136 12.48 -13.62 1.41
CA ILE A 136 12.60 -15.08 1.31
C ILE A 136 13.04 -15.56 -0.07
N SER A 137 12.92 -14.72 -1.11
CA SER A 137 13.45 -14.95 -2.46
C SER A 137 13.67 -13.66 -3.22
#